data_AF-A0A3L6T285-F1
#
_entry.id   AF-A0A3L6T285-F1
#
_cell.length_a   1.000
_cell.length_b   1.000
_cell.length_c   1.000
_cell.angle_alpha   90.00
_cell.angle_beta   90.00
_cell.angle_gamma   90.00
#
_symmetry.space_group_name_H-M   'P 1'
#
loop_
_entity.id
_entity.type
_entity.pdbx_description
1 polymer ?
#
loop_
_entity_poly.entity_id
_entity_poly.type
_entity_poly.pdbx_seq_one_letter_code
_entity_poly.pdbx_strand_id
1 'polypeptide(L)'
;MARLVRILCKGDKMLNMAIRDDRVVLARADPHDLSQQWLKDYSNTGKVTDDCGQRAFALVNKATGQALVNKHIPRPADALVPVQLAPYNGKERVDLSMLWTKGSHLDGDFCELRVLRDCSKTLMGCSDAPTHTAYHRLNRCY
;
A
#
# COMPACT_ATOMS: atom_id res chain seq x y z
N MET A 1 0.27 3.50 -17.97
CA MET A 1 -0.96 2.66 -17.98
C MET A 1 -1.17 2.12 -16.58
N ALA A 2 -2.36 2.30 -16.02
CA ALA A 2 -2.72 1.82 -14.70
C ALA A 2 -3.17 0.35 -14.75
N ARG A 3 -2.80 -0.44 -13.74
CA ARG A 3 -3.24 -1.84 -13.60
C ARG A 3 -4.10 -2.00 -12.36
N LEU A 4 -5.30 -2.56 -12.52
CA LEU A 4 -6.19 -2.91 -11.41
C LEU A 4 -5.61 -4.11 -10.63
N VAL A 5 -5.56 -3.98 -9.32
CA VAL A 5 -5.05 -4.98 -8.38
C VAL A 5 -5.89 -5.00 -7.10
N ARG A 6 -5.74 -6.07 -6.31
CA ARG A 6 -6.08 -6.10 -4.90
C ARG A 6 -4.81 -6.27 -4.09
N ILE A 7 -4.78 -5.70 -2.90
CA ILE A 7 -3.65 -5.84 -1.97
C ILE A 7 -4.13 -6.75 -0.84
N LEU A 8 -3.59 -7.96 -0.80
CA LEU A 8 -4.01 -9.00 0.13
C LEU A 8 -3.12 -8.99 1.37
N CYS A 9 -3.67 -9.36 2.52
CA CYS A 9 -2.86 -9.67 3.69
C CYS A 9 -2.16 -11.03 3.48
N LYS A 10 -0.83 -11.08 3.65
CA LYS A 10 -0.08 -12.35 3.59
C LYS A 10 -0.55 -13.32 4.70
N GLY A 11 -0.85 -12.80 5.90
CA GLY A 11 -1.28 -13.59 7.05
C GLY A 11 -2.71 -14.11 6.98
N ASP A 12 -3.58 -13.46 6.19
CA ASP A 12 -4.94 -13.94 5.91
C ASP A 12 -5.37 -13.49 4.51
N LYS A 13 -5.40 -14.44 3.57
CA LYS A 13 -5.78 -14.18 2.18
C LYS A 13 -7.26 -13.81 2.01
N MET A 14 -8.07 -13.97 3.07
CA MET A 14 -9.45 -13.50 3.13
C MET A 14 -9.56 -12.03 3.51
N LEU A 15 -8.45 -11.34 3.77
CA LEU A 15 -8.42 -9.91 4.05
C LEU A 15 -7.75 -9.13 2.91
N ASN A 16 -8.43 -8.07 2.48
CA ASN A 16 -7.94 -7.10 1.51
C ASN A 16 -7.73 -5.75 2.17
N MET A 17 -6.74 -5.00 1.68
CA MET A 17 -6.57 -3.60 1.99
C MET A 17 -7.73 -2.80 1.41
N ALA A 18 -8.37 -1.98 2.23
CA ALA A 18 -9.51 -1.16 1.85
C ALA A 18 -9.41 0.25 2.46
N ILE A 19 -10.24 1.17 1.97
CA ILE A 19 -10.46 2.47 2.62
C ILE A 19 -11.81 2.46 3.34
N ARG A 20 -11.81 2.84 4.63
CA ARG A 20 -13.00 3.06 5.47
C ARG A 20 -12.80 4.33 6.26
N ASP A 21 -13.78 5.23 6.25
CA ASP A 21 -13.74 6.50 7.00
C ASP A 21 -12.42 7.26 6.81
N ASP A 22 -11.99 7.35 5.54
CA ASP A 22 -10.73 7.99 5.13
C ASP A 22 -9.46 7.38 5.75
N ARG A 23 -9.52 6.09 6.10
CA ARG A 23 -8.40 5.32 6.68
C ARG A 23 -8.17 4.04 5.92
N VAL A 24 -6.92 3.64 5.85
CA VAL A 24 -6.53 2.35 5.27
C VAL A 24 -6.68 1.24 6.34
N VAL A 25 -7.43 0.20 6.01
CA VAL A 25 -7.74 -0.92 6.92
C VAL A 25 -7.63 -2.27 6.21
N LEU A 26 -7.57 -3.36 6.97
CA LEU A 26 -7.83 -4.71 6.46
C LEU A 26 -9.32 -5.03 6.64
N ALA A 27 -9.99 -5.38 5.55
CA ALA A 27 -11.40 -5.77 5.51
C ALA A 27 -11.56 -7.14 4.87
N ARG A 28 -12.65 -7.86 5.20
CA ARG A 28 -12.97 -9.14 4.56
C ARG A 28 -13.10 -8.97 3.05
N ALA A 29 -12.51 -9.91 2.33
CA ALA A 29 -12.49 -9.92 0.89
C ALA A 29 -13.91 -9.94 0.33
N ASP A 30 -14.24 -8.90 -0.43
CA ASP A 30 -15.47 -8.78 -1.19
C ASP A 30 -15.11 -8.37 -2.63
N PRO A 31 -15.42 -9.22 -3.64
CA PRO A 31 -15.08 -8.91 -5.02
C PRO A 31 -15.81 -7.66 -5.56
N HIS A 32 -16.98 -7.33 -5.02
CA HIS A 32 -17.81 -6.21 -5.46
C HIS A 32 -17.46 -4.88 -4.77
N ASP A 33 -16.70 -4.94 -3.68
CA ASP A 33 -16.30 -3.77 -2.93
C ASP A 33 -15.19 -2.99 -3.67
N LEU A 34 -15.56 -1.88 -4.28
CA LEU A 34 -14.64 -1.00 -5.00
C LEU A 34 -13.56 -0.39 -4.11
N SER A 35 -13.82 -0.22 -2.82
CA SER A 35 -12.84 0.32 -1.88
C SER A 35 -11.72 -0.67 -1.57
N GLN A 36 -11.88 -1.95 -1.91
CA GLN A 36 -10.83 -2.99 -1.86
C GLN A 36 -10.03 -3.10 -3.17
N GLN A 37 -10.40 -2.33 -4.19
CA GLN A 37 -9.74 -2.33 -5.49
C GLN A 37 -8.78 -1.14 -5.62
N TRP A 38 -7.58 -1.42 -6.10
CA TRP A 38 -6.51 -0.44 -6.22
C TRP A 38 -5.93 -0.42 -7.63
N LEU A 39 -5.45 0.74 -8.07
CA LEU A 39 -4.76 0.94 -9.32
C LEU A 39 -3.27 1.15 -9.04
N LYS A 40 -2.41 0.33 -9.66
CA LYS A 40 -0.99 0.63 -9.80
C LYS A 40 -0.82 1.53 -11.01
N ASP A 41 -0.71 2.84 -10.78
CA ASP A 41 -0.59 3.83 -11.85
C ASP A 41 0.87 4.21 -12.10
N TYR A 42 1.31 3.98 -13.34
CA TYR A 42 2.65 4.32 -13.84
C TYR A 42 2.64 5.56 -14.75
N SER A 43 1.48 6.18 -14.97
CA SER A 43 1.27 7.10 -16.09
C SER A 43 2.05 8.41 -15.95
N ASN A 44 2.25 8.91 -14.72
CA ASN A 44 3.05 10.10 -14.43
C ASN A 44 4.27 9.84 -13.54
N THR A 45 4.79 8.61 -13.51
CA THR A 45 6.02 8.27 -12.77
C THR A 45 7.28 8.32 -13.62
N GLY A 46 7.17 8.52 -14.94
CA GLY A 46 8.30 8.66 -15.85
C GLY A 46 9.28 7.47 -15.77
N LYS A 47 10.56 7.80 -15.53
CA LYS A 47 11.67 6.85 -15.32
C LYS A 47 12.10 6.77 -13.84
N VAL A 48 11.26 7.23 -12.90
CA VAL A 48 11.59 7.20 -11.47
C VAL A 48 11.71 5.75 -11.00
N THR A 49 12.82 5.44 -10.34
CA THR A 49 13.10 4.14 -9.70
C THR A 49 13.49 4.35 -8.25
N ASP A 50 13.38 3.31 -7.43
CA ASP A 50 14.10 3.27 -6.14
C ASP A 50 15.59 2.95 -6.36
N ASP A 51 16.36 2.95 -5.27
CA ASP A 51 17.80 2.61 -5.25
C ASP A 51 18.06 1.15 -5.65
N CYS A 52 17.03 0.30 -5.58
CA CYS A 52 17.03 -1.09 -5.99
C CYS A 52 16.67 -1.26 -7.49
N GLY A 53 16.52 -0.16 -8.24
CA GLY A 53 16.22 -0.14 -9.68
C GLY A 53 14.76 -0.48 -10.05
N GLN A 54 13.87 -0.57 -9.07
CA GLN A 54 12.46 -0.91 -9.29
C GLN A 54 11.65 0.31 -9.69
N ARG A 55 10.82 0.16 -10.73
CA ARG A 55 10.02 1.26 -11.26
C ARG A 55 8.94 1.70 -10.29
N ALA A 56 8.86 3.02 -10.07
CA ALA A 56 7.87 3.66 -9.23
C ALA A 56 6.45 3.63 -9.82
N PHE A 57 5.45 3.49 -8.96
CA PHE A 57 4.04 3.66 -9.26
C PHE A 57 3.30 4.36 -8.12
N ALA A 58 2.22 5.05 -8.44
CA ALA A 58 1.24 5.47 -7.44
C ALA A 58 0.26 4.31 -7.16
N LEU A 59 -0.13 4.11 -5.90
CA LEU A 59 -1.13 3.13 -5.51
C LEU A 59 -2.42 3.86 -5.14
N VAL A 60 -3.40 3.82 -6.05
CA VAL A 60 -4.60 4.66 -6.00
C VAL A 60 -5.83 3.82 -5.71
N ASN A 61 -6.64 4.21 -4.75
CA ASN A 61 -7.89 3.50 -4.47
C ASN A 61 -8.92 3.80 -5.57
N LYS A 62 -9.58 2.76 -6.07
CA LYS A 62 -10.55 2.90 -7.16
C LYS A 62 -11.83 3.62 -6.74
N ALA A 63 -12.29 3.43 -5.51
CA ALA A 63 -13.53 4.04 -5.03
C ALA A 63 -13.35 5.53 -4.69
N THR A 64 -12.23 5.89 -4.06
CA THR A 64 -12.03 7.26 -3.57
C THR A 64 -11.16 8.13 -4.46
N GLY A 65 -10.38 7.54 -5.37
CA GLY A 65 -9.39 8.27 -6.17
C GLY A 65 -8.22 8.82 -5.34
N GLN A 66 -8.03 8.35 -4.11
CA GLN A 66 -6.91 8.76 -3.26
C GLN A 66 -5.71 7.83 -3.44
N ALA A 67 -4.51 8.40 -3.46
CA ALA A 67 -3.26 7.66 -3.43
C ALA A 67 -2.80 7.39 -2.00
N LEU A 68 -2.14 6.26 -1.82
CA LEU A 68 -1.42 5.92 -0.60
C LEU A 68 -0.15 6.77 -0.46
N VAL A 69 0.05 7.37 0.71
CA VAL A 69 1.15 8.30 0.97
C VAL A 69 2.08 7.76 2.04
N ASN A 70 3.39 7.82 1.78
CA ASN A 70 4.48 7.36 2.65
C ASN A 70 5.23 8.50 3.37
N LYS A 71 4.65 9.70 3.43
CA LYS A 71 5.30 10.97 3.86
C LYS A 71 5.89 10.96 5.27
N HIS A 72 5.58 9.96 6.10
CA HIS A 72 5.97 9.91 7.50
C HIS A 72 6.21 8.51 8.03
N ILE A 73 6.69 7.53 7.24
CA ILE A 73 7.08 6.22 7.81
C ILE A 73 8.36 6.42 8.63
N PRO A 74 8.31 6.53 9.98
CA PRO A 74 9.48 6.87 10.78
C PRO A 74 10.32 5.62 11.07
N ARG A 75 11.51 5.87 11.61
CA ARG A 75 12.42 4.86 12.13
C ARG A 75 11.74 4.03 13.26
N PRO A 76 12.24 2.82 13.56
CA PRO A 76 11.63 1.88 14.52
C PRO A 76 11.43 2.38 15.96
N ALA A 77 11.85 3.59 16.30
CA ALA A 77 11.85 4.13 17.66
C ALA A 77 10.64 5.02 18.00
N ASP A 78 9.92 5.54 17.01
CA ASP A 78 8.79 6.46 17.26
C ASP A 78 7.50 5.88 16.68
N ALA A 79 6.46 5.89 17.50
CA ALA A 79 5.13 5.32 17.28
C ALA A 79 4.67 5.21 15.80
N LEU A 80 4.30 3.99 15.41
CA LEU A 80 3.51 3.56 14.25
C LEU A 80 2.72 4.69 13.56
N VAL A 81 3.30 5.36 12.56
CA VAL A 81 2.57 6.36 11.78
C VAL A 81 1.70 5.64 10.75
N PRO A 82 0.36 5.81 10.80
CA PRO A 82 -0.53 5.25 9.80
C PRO A 82 -0.17 5.80 8.41
N VAL A 83 -0.19 4.93 7.40
CA VAL A 83 -0.14 5.38 6.00
C VAL A 83 -1.26 6.38 5.74
N GLN A 84 -0.91 7.51 5.12
CA GLN A 84 -1.85 8.58 4.84
C GLN A 84 -2.48 8.39 3.45
N LEU A 85 -3.57 9.11 3.22
CA LEU A 85 -4.25 9.17 1.93
C LEU A 85 -4.26 10.61 1.46
N ALA A 86 -4.11 10.81 0.15
CA ALA A 86 -4.24 12.13 -0.47
C ALA A 86 -4.94 12.02 -1.82
N PRO A 87 -5.71 13.04 -2.25
CA PRO A 87 -6.26 13.08 -3.59
C PRO A 87 -5.19 12.86 -4.66
N TYR A 88 -5.49 12.02 -5.65
CA TYR A 88 -4.55 11.71 -6.73
C TYR A 88 -5.05 12.22 -8.07
N ASN A 89 -4.23 13.04 -8.74
CA ASN A 89 -4.45 13.45 -10.12
C ASN A 89 -3.32 12.93 -11.01
N GLY A 90 -3.58 11.83 -11.72
CA GLY A 90 -2.61 11.19 -12.62
C GLY A 90 -2.24 12.00 -13.85
N LYS A 91 -2.85 13.18 -14.09
CA LYS A 91 -2.49 14.12 -15.17
C LYS A 91 -1.48 15.18 -14.73
N GLU A 92 -1.25 15.34 -13.43
CA GLU A 92 -0.36 16.34 -12.85
C GLU A 92 0.92 15.72 -12.28
N ARG A 93 1.86 16.58 -11.87
CA ARG A 93 3.07 16.13 -11.18
C ARG A 93 2.69 15.38 -9.90
N VAL A 94 3.15 14.15 -9.78
CA VAL A 94 2.90 13.30 -8.60
C VAL A 94 3.98 13.55 -7.56
N ASP A 95 3.57 13.80 -6.31
CA ASP A 95 4.51 13.91 -5.18
C ASP A 95 5.22 12.57 -4.96
N LEU A 96 6.54 12.60 -4.76
CA LEU A 96 7.35 11.40 -4.52
C LEU A 96 6.88 10.60 -3.29
N SER A 97 6.23 11.25 -2.33
CA SER A 97 5.62 10.59 -1.17
C SER A 97 4.40 9.74 -1.50
N MET A 98 3.81 9.89 -2.69
CA MET A 98 2.71 9.03 -3.18
C MET A 98 3.22 7.83 -3.98
N LEU A 99 4.54 7.74 -4.19
CA LEU A 99 5.16 6.72 -5.02
C LEU A 99 5.69 5.56 -4.18
N TRP A 100 5.46 4.37 -4.72
CA TRP A 100 5.87 3.09 -4.14
C TRP A 100 6.57 2.27 -5.21
N THR A 101 7.36 1.30 -4.77
CA THR A 101 7.98 0.31 -5.66
C THR A 101 7.55 -1.10 -5.28
N LYS A 102 7.66 -2.02 -6.23
CA LYS A 102 7.46 -3.44 -5.98
C LYS A 102 8.80 -3.99 -5.50
N GLY A 103 8.83 -4.56 -4.30
CA GLY A 103 10.02 -5.19 -3.76
C GLY A 103 10.17 -6.65 -4.15
N SER A 104 10.99 -7.35 -3.37
CA SER A 104 11.28 -8.77 -3.55
C SER A 104 10.01 -9.62 -3.49
N HIS A 105 10.07 -10.76 -4.17
CA HIS A 105 9.08 -11.81 -4.01
C HIS A 105 9.17 -12.37 -2.59
N LEU A 106 8.02 -12.58 -1.97
CA LEU A 106 7.86 -13.29 -0.72
C LEU A 106 7.34 -14.70 -1.02
N ASP A 107 7.08 -15.51 0.01
CA ASP A 107 6.48 -16.84 -0.20
C ASP A 107 5.17 -16.78 -1.00
N GLY A 108 4.99 -17.75 -1.91
CA GLY A 108 3.83 -17.82 -2.80
C GLY A 108 3.80 -16.64 -3.78
N ASP A 109 2.62 -16.13 -4.12
CA ASP A 109 2.49 -15.05 -5.12
C ASP A 109 2.70 -13.63 -4.57
N PHE A 110 3.19 -13.50 -3.34
CA PHE A 110 3.27 -12.22 -2.66
C PHE A 110 4.55 -11.46 -3.02
N CYS A 111 4.47 -10.14 -2.99
CA CYS A 111 5.63 -9.27 -3.18
C CYS A 111 5.53 -8.11 -2.21
N GLU A 112 6.67 -7.59 -1.78
CA GLU A 112 6.71 -6.40 -0.94
C GLU A 112 6.22 -5.16 -1.70
N LEU A 113 5.61 -4.24 -0.96
CA LEU A 113 5.35 -2.88 -1.43
C LEU A 113 6.30 -1.94 -0.68
N ARG A 114 7.25 -1.30 -1.37
CA ARG A 114 8.34 -0.55 -0.74
C ARG A 114 8.16 0.96 -0.84
N VAL A 115 8.73 1.65 0.14
CA VAL A 115 8.88 3.11 0.11
C VAL A 115 9.89 3.47 -0.97
N LEU A 116 9.55 4.39 -1.87
CA LEU A 116 10.40 4.76 -2.99
C LEU A 116 11.81 5.22 -2.55
N ARG A 117 11.88 6.02 -1.49
CA ARG A 117 13.13 6.64 -1.01
C ARG A 117 13.98 5.75 -0.10
N ASP A 118 13.47 4.58 0.29
CA ASP A 118 14.17 3.66 1.16
C ASP A 118 13.66 2.23 0.89
N CYS A 119 14.36 1.49 0.03
CA CYS A 119 13.96 0.12 -0.32
C CYS A 119 14.12 -0.89 0.83
N SER A 120 14.63 -0.48 2.02
CA SER A 120 14.58 -1.26 3.25
C SER A 120 13.23 -1.16 3.99
N LYS A 121 12.38 -0.18 3.62
CA LYS A 121 11.06 0.04 4.23
C LYS A 121 9.97 -0.55 3.35
N THR A 122 9.22 -1.49 3.91
CA THR A 122 8.13 -2.20 3.22
C THR A 122 6.80 -1.98 3.92
N LEU A 123 5.72 -2.11 3.18
CA LEU A 123 4.38 -2.32 3.65
C LEU A 123 4.07 -3.83 3.50
N MET A 124 4.18 -4.58 4.63
CA MET A 124 3.87 -6.04 4.92
C MET A 124 5.05 -7.04 5.07
N GLY A 125 4.96 -8.09 5.93
CA GLY A 125 3.79 -8.64 6.69
C GLY A 125 4.09 -9.58 7.88
N CYS A 126 3.09 -9.98 8.70
CA CYS A 126 3.32 -10.88 9.86
C CYS A 126 2.16 -11.76 10.41
N SER A 127 2.54 -12.70 11.30
CA SER A 127 1.93 -13.93 11.82
C SER A 127 1.40 -13.91 13.28
N ASP A 128 0.61 -14.94 13.60
CA ASP A 128 0.22 -15.63 14.86
C ASP A 128 -0.03 -14.88 16.19
N ALA A 129 -1.31 -14.60 16.46
CA ALA A 129 -1.99 -14.82 17.76
C ALA A 129 -3.53 -14.71 17.59
N PRO A 130 -4.34 -15.36 18.43
CA PRO A 130 -5.68 -15.79 18.07
C PRO A 130 -6.71 -14.65 17.99
N THR A 131 -7.65 -14.88 17.08
CA THR A 131 -8.88 -14.13 16.83
C THR A 131 -9.56 -13.69 18.11
N HIS A 132 -9.73 -12.38 18.31
CA HIS A 132 -10.99 -11.76 18.70
C HIS A 132 -10.85 -10.23 18.63
N THR A 133 -11.92 -9.57 18.18
CA THR A 133 -12.19 -8.11 18.21
C THR A 133 -11.51 -7.17 17.19
N ALA A 134 -12.38 -6.60 16.33
CA ALA A 134 -12.50 -5.19 15.97
C ALA A 134 -11.28 -4.44 15.36
N TYR A 135 -11.47 -3.98 14.11
CA TYR A 135 -10.69 -2.94 13.41
C TYR A 135 -9.17 -3.04 13.55
N HIS A 136 -8.56 -4.01 12.86
CA HIS A 136 -7.10 -4.04 12.73
C HIS A 136 -6.64 -2.94 11.78
N ARG A 137 -6.20 -1.82 12.37
CA ARG A 137 -5.31 -0.84 11.71
C ARG A 137 -4.09 -1.59 11.16
N LEU A 138 -3.67 -1.23 9.95
CA LEU A 138 -2.46 -1.71 9.26
C LEU A 138 -1.19 -1.28 10.02
N ASN A 139 -0.95 -1.83 11.20
CA ASN A 139 -0.07 -1.23 12.21
C ASN A 139 0.91 -2.22 12.85
N ARG A 140 1.45 -3.20 12.13
CA ARG A 140 2.66 -3.91 12.61
C ARG A 140 3.68 -4.16 11.52
N CYS A 141 4.84 -3.54 11.75
CA CYS A 141 6.12 -3.80 11.10
C CYS A 141 6.88 -4.81 11.98
N TYR A 142 7.45 -5.84 11.36
CA TYR A 142 8.58 -6.59 11.89
C TYR A 142 9.81 -6.16 11.12
#